data_AF-A0AAD6MM63-F1
#
_entry.id   AF-A0AAD6MM63-F1
#
_cell.length_a   1.000
_cell.length_b   1.000
_cell.length_c   1.000
_cell.angle_alpha   90.00
_cell.angle_beta   90.00
_cell.angle_gamma   90.00
#
_symmetry.space_group_name_H-M   'P 1'
#
loop_
_entity.id
_entity.type
_entity.pdbx_description
1 polymer ?
#
loop_
_entity_poly.entity_id
_entity_poly.type
_entity_poly.pdbx_seq_one_letter_code
_entity_poly.pdbx_strand_id
1 'polypeptide(L)'
;MGSDSETERSNIKEKKKITSLAPIAKPLAGKKLCKRTLKLVRKASESKCLKRGVKEVVKSIRRGHKGLCIIAGNISPIDVITHVPILCEESDIPYVYVTSKEDLASAGATKRPTCCVLVLTKPTKGEIGKEDQEKLKADYDQVVSDVSELTSSLF
;
A
#
# COMPACT_ATOMS: atom_id res chain seq x y z
N MET A 1 30.83 -7.47 -26.28
CA MET A 1 29.64 -8.34 -26.21
C MET A 1 29.23 -8.46 -24.75
N GLY A 2 28.27 -7.67 -24.26
CA GLY A 2 27.97 -7.67 -22.81
C GLY A 2 26.72 -6.89 -22.38
N SER A 3 25.86 -6.48 -23.32
CA SER A 3 24.76 -5.53 -23.03
C SER A 3 23.38 -6.17 -23.02
N ASP A 4 23.22 -7.36 -23.63
CA ASP A 4 21.90 -7.97 -23.83
C ASP A 4 21.47 -8.91 -22.67
N SER A 5 22.41 -9.35 -21.84
CA SER A 5 22.16 -10.33 -20.77
C SER A 5 21.60 -9.73 -19.47
N GLU A 6 21.73 -8.42 -19.24
CA GLU A 6 21.16 -7.74 -18.05
C GLU A 6 19.67 -7.38 -18.26
N THR A 7 19.30 -7.03 -19.49
CA THR A 7 17.92 -6.68 -19.88
C THR A 7 17.01 -7.91 -19.89
N GLU A 8 17.52 -9.09 -20.26
CA GLU A 8 16.77 -10.35 -20.18
C GLU A 8 16.57 -10.83 -18.74
N ARG A 9 17.58 -10.70 -17.87
CA ARG A 9 17.47 -11.08 -16.45
C ARG A 9 16.48 -10.22 -15.68
N SER A 10 16.38 -8.94 -16.01
CA SER A 10 15.38 -8.03 -15.45
C SER A 10 13.97 -8.34 -15.96
N ASN A 11 13.81 -8.69 -17.24
CA ASN A 11 12.54 -9.14 -17.81
C ASN A 11 12.05 -10.49 -17.24
N ILE A 12 12.94 -11.44 -16.97
CA ILE A 12 12.59 -12.73 -16.35
C ILE A 12 12.21 -12.54 -14.88
N LYS A 13 12.86 -11.63 -14.15
CA LYS A 13 12.46 -11.24 -12.78
C LYS A 13 11.12 -10.49 -12.75
N GLU A 14 10.86 -9.61 -13.71
CA GLU A 14 9.54 -8.95 -13.84
C GLU A 14 8.44 -9.97 -14.17
N LYS A 15 8.69 -10.92 -15.09
CA LYS A 15 7.71 -11.98 -15.44
C LYS A 15 7.44 -12.98 -14.31
N LYS A 16 8.46 -13.35 -13.52
CA LYS A 16 8.27 -14.23 -12.34
C LYS A 16 7.60 -13.53 -11.15
N LYS A 17 7.64 -12.20 -11.05
CA LYS A 17 6.91 -11.43 -10.02
C LYS A 17 5.39 -11.34 -10.27
N ILE A 18 4.90 -11.71 -11.47
CA ILE A 18 3.47 -11.63 -11.85
C ILE A 18 2.68 -12.89 -11.45
N THR A 19 3.34 -13.94 -10.93
CA THR A 19 2.77 -15.30 -10.86
C THR A 19 1.61 -15.54 -9.87
N SER A 20 1.11 -14.57 -9.10
CA SER A 20 -0.11 -14.81 -8.30
C SER A 20 -0.81 -13.55 -7.81
N LEU A 21 -1.15 -12.62 -8.71
CA LEU A 21 -2.10 -11.57 -8.35
C LEU A 21 -3.47 -12.19 -8.06
N ALA A 22 -4.00 -11.90 -6.87
CA ALA A 22 -5.34 -12.31 -6.48
C ALA A 22 -6.37 -11.64 -7.42
N PRO A 23 -7.43 -12.35 -7.82
CA PRO A 23 -8.49 -11.79 -8.69
C PRO A 23 -9.17 -10.54 -8.12
N ILE A 24 -9.12 -10.38 -6.79
CA ILE A 24 -9.67 -9.24 -6.05
C ILE A 24 -8.80 -7.99 -6.08
N ALA A 25 -7.62 -8.03 -6.69
CA ALA A 25 -6.67 -6.92 -6.68
C ALA A 25 -7.09 -5.79 -7.65
N LYS A 26 -8.25 -5.19 -7.41
CA LYS A 26 -8.79 -4.03 -8.13
C LYS A 26 -9.17 -2.97 -7.10
N PRO A 27 -8.71 -1.71 -7.24
CA PRO A 27 -7.83 -1.17 -8.26
C PRO A 27 -6.34 -1.51 -8.03
N LEU A 28 -5.64 -1.95 -9.08
CA LEU A 28 -4.21 -2.24 -9.04
C LEU A 28 -3.37 -0.99 -9.32
N ALA A 29 -2.44 -0.65 -8.44
CA ALA A 29 -1.51 0.44 -8.66
C ALA A 29 -0.59 0.12 -9.86
N GLY A 30 -0.64 0.94 -10.90
CA GLY A 30 0.31 0.89 -12.00
C GLY A 30 1.76 1.13 -11.53
N LYS A 31 2.75 0.85 -12.38
CA LYS A 31 4.19 0.94 -12.03
C LYS A 31 4.59 2.30 -11.41
N LYS A 32 4.00 3.41 -11.89
CA LYS A 32 4.26 4.77 -11.36
C LYS A 32 3.66 4.97 -9.97
N LEU A 33 2.42 4.54 -9.76
CA LEU A 33 1.69 4.69 -8.50
C LEU A 33 2.27 3.80 -7.42
N CYS A 34 2.55 2.55 -7.74
CA CYS A 34 3.20 1.60 -6.83
C CYS A 34 4.50 2.17 -6.24
N LYS A 35 5.38 2.77 -7.07
CA LYS A 35 6.61 3.43 -6.59
C LYS A 35 6.33 4.62 -5.66
N ARG A 36 5.32 5.44 -5.95
CA ARG A 36 4.93 6.58 -5.09
C ARG A 36 4.36 6.10 -3.76
N THR A 37 3.42 5.16 -3.80
CA THR A 37 2.81 4.54 -2.61
C THR A 37 3.86 3.88 -1.71
N LEU A 38 4.82 3.14 -2.26
CA LEU A 38 5.90 2.53 -1.47
C LEU A 38 6.82 3.56 -0.82
N LYS A 39 7.14 4.67 -1.50
CA LYS A 39 7.89 5.79 -0.91
C LYS A 39 7.13 6.44 0.25
N LEU A 40 5.83 6.65 0.08
CA LEU A 40 4.95 7.19 1.11
C LEU A 40 4.90 6.27 2.34
N VAL A 41 4.74 4.96 2.14
CA VAL A 41 4.76 3.96 3.24
C VAL A 41 6.09 4.00 3.99
N ARG A 42 7.22 4.16 3.29
CA ARG A 42 8.53 4.27 3.92
C ARG A 42 8.65 5.50 4.81
N LYS A 43 8.26 6.68 4.31
CA LYS A 43 8.21 7.91 5.12
C LYS A 43 7.27 7.77 6.32
N ALA A 44 6.07 7.25 6.10
CA ALA A 44 5.09 7.05 7.16
C ALA A 44 5.52 6.00 8.21
N SER A 45 6.36 5.05 7.82
CA SER A 45 6.99 4.10 8.74
C SER A 45 7.98 4.79 9.67
N GLU A 46 8.81 5.70 9.15
CA GLU A 46 9.76 6.51 9.93
C GLU A 46 9.01 7.45 10.90
N SER A 47 7.90 8.04 10.44
CA SER A 47 7.03 8.91 11.26
C SER A 47 6.07 8.17 12.20
N LYS A 48 6.15 6.83 12.33
CA LYS A 48 5.27 6.00 13.18
C LYS A 48 3.75 6.20 12.93
N CYS A 49 3.37 6.64 11.73
CA CYS A 49 1.97 6.86 11.31
C CYS A 49 1.36 5.63 10.60
N LEU A 50 2.00 4.47 10.74
CA LEU A 50 1.66 3.28 9.98
C LEU A 50 1.05 2.21 10.89
N LYS A 51 -0.07 1.62 10.47
CA LYS A 51 -0.66 0.42 11.09
C LYS A 51 -0.49 -0.76 10.16
N ARG A 52 -0.05 -1.89 10.70
CA ARG A 52 0.46 -3.02 9.91
C ARG A 52 -0.30 -4.29 10.24
N GLY A 53 -0.72 -4.97 9.18
CA GLY A 53 -1.42 -6.24 9.30
C GLY A 53 -2.92 -6.10 9.53
N VAL A 54 -3.64 -7.14 9.15
CA VAL A 54 -5.11 -7.15 9.09
C VAL A 54 -5.75 -6.79 10.43
N LYS A 55 -5.26 -7.37 11.54
CA LYS A 55 -5.80 -7.12 12.87
C LYS A 55 -5.69 -5.66 13.31
N GLU A 56 -4.59 -4.98 12.98
CA GLU A 56 -4.39 -3.56 13.34
C GLU A 56 -5.17 -2.61 12.44
N VAL A 57 -5.24 -2.93 11.13
CA VAL A 57 -6.01 -2.17 10.14
C VAL A 57 -7.48 -2.20 10.52
N VAL A 58 -8.06 -3.39 10.69
CA VAL A 58 -9.47 -3.56 11.09
C VAL A 58 -9.76 -2.86 12.42
N LYS A 59 -8.86 -2.96 13.40
CA LYS A 59 -9.03 -2.26 14.69
C LYS A 59 -9.00 -0.74 14.54
N SER A 60 -8.19 -0.21 13.62
CA SER A 60 -8.11 1.25 13.39
C SER A 60 -9.33 1.78 12.65
N ILE A 61 -9.80 1.04 11.64
CA ILE A 61 -11.03 1.37 10.90
C ILE A 61 -12.22 1.39 11.87
N ARG A 62 -12.37 0.35 12.71
CA ARG A 62 -13.42 0.29 13.74
C ARG A 62 -13.36 1.40 14.79
N ARG A 63 -12.20 2.03 14.97
CA ARG A 63 -12.02 3.19 15.87
C ARG A 63 -12.36 4.53 15.18
N GLY A 64 -12.74 4.51 13.91
CA GLY A 64 -13.00 5.71 13.11
C GLY A 64 -11.73 6.41 12.62
N HIS A 65 -10.57 5.74 12.65
CA HIS A 65 -9.36 6.32 12.07
C HIS A 65 -9.41 6.20 10.55
N LYS A 66 -9.41 7.36 9.87
CA LYS A 66 -9.32 7.46 8.41
C LYS A 66 -7.87 7.52 7.94
N GLY A 67 -7.64 7.11 6.70
CA GLY A 67 -6.32 7.04 6.10
C GLY A 67 -6.37 6.44 4.70
N LEU A 68 -5.23 5.91 4.24
CA LEU A 68 -5.10 5.21 2.96
C LEU A 68 -4.75 3.75 3.26
N CYS A 69 -5.59 2.83 2.78
CA CYS A 69 -5.33 1.40 2.90
C CYS A 69 -4.54 0.88 1.69
N ILE A 70 -3.47 0.15 1.95
CA ILE A 70 -2.62 -0.43 0.91
C ILE A 70 -2.61 -1.93 1.14
N ILE A 71 -3.04 -2.67 0.12
CA ILE A 71 -3.25 -4.11 0.18
C ILE A 71 -2.30 -4.75 -0.81
N ALA A 72 -1.64 -5.85 -0.45
CA ALA A 72 -0.85 -6.58 -1.42
C ALA A 72 -1.74 -7.51 -2.28
N GLY A 73 -1.46 -7.60 -3.56
CA GLY A 73 -2.19 -8.45 -4.49
C GLY A 73 -1.73 -9.91 -4.47
N ASN A 74 -0.52 -10.22 -4.01
CA ASN A 74 0.06 -11.57 -4.05
C ASN A 74 -0.11 -12.36 -2.74
N ILE A 75 -1.30 -12.31 -2.18
CA ILE A 75 -1.59 -12.88 -0.86
C ILE A 75 -2.34 -14.19 -1.00
N SER A 76 -1.87 -15.16 -0.23
CA SER A 76 -2.47 -16.47 -0.05
C SER A 76 -2.47 -16.77 1.44
N PRO A 77 -3.61 -17.15 2.05
CA PRO A 77 -4.94 -17.34 1.46
C PRO A 77 -5.70 -16.02 1.23
N ILE A 78 -6.66 -16.03 0.29
CA ILE A 78 -7.45 -14.84 -0.09
C ILE A 78 -8.43 -14.41 1.00
N ASP A 79 -8.92 -15.35 1.81
CA ASP A 79 -9.92 -15.13 2.88
C ASP A 79 -9.46 -14.12 3.93
N VAL A 80 -8.15 -13.94 4.08
CA VAL A 80 -7.55 -12.98 5.02
C VAL A 80 -7.75 -11.53 4.58
N ILE A 81 -8.04 -11.27 3.30
CA ILE A 81 -8.17 -9.90 2.76
C ILE A 81 -9.59 -9.58 2.36
N THR A 82 -10.42 -10.55 1.98
CA THR A 82 -11.76 -10.31 1.42
C THR A 82 -12.61 -9.34 2.25
N HIS A 83 -12.47 -9.35 3.57
CA HIS A 83 -13.20 -8.45 4.48
C HIS A 83 -12.59 -7.03 4.60
N VAL A 84 -11.33 -6.83 4.23
CA VAL A 84 -10.64 -5.53 4.41
C VAL A 84 -11.15 -4.46 3.43
N PRO A 85 -11.26 -4.70 2.10
CA PRO A 85 -11.83 -3.73 1.17
C PRO A 85 -13.27 -3.35 1.53
N ILE A 86 -14.09 -4.33 1.93
CA ILE A 86 -15.48 -4.10 2.35
C ILE A 86 -15.53 -3.10 3.52
N LEU A 87 -14.69 -3.31 4.54
CA LEU A 87 -14.60 -2.40 5.68
C LEU A 87 -14.06 -1.01 5.28
N CYS A 88 -13.18 -0.94 4.29
CA CYS A 88 -12.70 0.32 3.75
C CYS A 88 -13.82 1.09 3.03
N GLU A 89 -14.64 0.42 2.24
CA GLU A 89 -15.80 1.01 1.55
C GLU A 89 -16.86 1.50 2.55
N GLU A 90 -17.20 0.71 3.57
CA GLU A 90 -18.14 1.13 4.63
C GLU A 90 -17.66 2.37 5.41
N SER A 91 -16.36 2.61 5.45
CA SER A 91 -15.74 3.71 6.20
C SER A 91 -15.30 4.90 5.33
N ASP A 92 -15.59 4.85 4.02
CA ASP A 92 -15.10 5.79 3.00
C ASP A 92 -13.57 5.98 3.05
N ILE A 93 -12.83 4.88 3.17
CA ILE A 93 -11.37 4.85 3.21
C ILE A 93 -10.84 4.47 1.82
N PRO A 94 -10.06 5.34 1.15
CA PRO A 94 -9.44 5.00 -0.12
C PRO A 94 -8.49 3.81 0.07
N TYR A 95 -8.52 2.86 -0.86
CA TYR A 95 -7.66 1.70 -0.85
C TYR A 95 -7.01 1.45 -2.22
N VAL A 96 -5.83 0.83 -2.20
CA VAL A 96 -5.10 0.48 -3.42
C VAL A 96 -4.36 -0.85 -3.29
N TYR A 97 -4.34 -1.62 -4.38
CA TYR A 97 -3.58 -2.86 -4.45
C TYR A 97 -2.18 -2.66 -5.01
N VAL A 98 -1.19 -3.28 -4.36
CA VAL A 98 0.22 -3.30 -4.79
C VAL A 98 0.59 -4.72 -5.20
N THR A 99 1.39 -4.90 -6.24
CA THR A 99 1.71 -6.23 -6.80
C THR A 99 2.47 -7.15 -5.85
N SER A 100 3.26 -6.61 -4.92
CA SER A 100 4.13 -7.41 -4.04
C SER A 100 4.03 -7.04 -2.55
N LYS A 101 3.76 -8.07 -1.73
CA LYS A 101 3.82 -8.02 -0.26
C LYS A 101 5.22 -7.85 0.30
N GLU A 102 6.25 -8.28 -0.44
CA GLU A 102 7.65 -8.15 -0.02
C GLU A 102 8.12 -6.70 -0.13
N ASP A 103 7.72 -6.03 -1.20
CA ASP A 103 8.02 -4.63 -1.43
C ASP A 103 7.26 -3.76 -0.39
N LEU A 104 6.01 -4.14 -0.06
CA LEU A 104 5.23 -3.51 1.01
C LEU A 104 5.87 -3.70 2.39
N ALA A 105 6.34 -4.92 2.71
CA ALA A 105 6.99 -5.22 3.98
C ALA A 105 8.32 -4.48 4.15
N SER A 106 9.07 -4.38 3.06
CA SER A 106 10.33 -3.63 3.00
C SER A 106 10.08 -2.13 3.22
N ALA A 107 9.04 -1.57 2.58
CA ALA A 107 8.64 -0.18 2.81
C ALA A 107 8.14 0.06 4.24
N GLY A 108 7.40 -0.90 4.81
CA GLY A 108 6.92 -0.86 6.19
C GLY A 108 7.98 -1.12 7.25
N ALA A 109 9.26 -1.27 6.89
CA ALA A 109 10.36 -1.60 7.81
C ALA A 109 10.09 -2.82 8.69
N THR A 110 9.43 -3.86 8.14
CA THR A 110 9.12 -5.11 8.86
C THR A 110 9.81 -6.30 8.21
N LYS A 111 10.45 -7.16 9.02
CA LYS A 111 11.01 -8.44 8.56
C LYS A 111 9.94 -9.48 8.18
N ARG A 112 8.70 -9.33 8.65
CA ARG A 112 7.59 -10.24 8.31
C ARG A 112 6.81 -9.70 7.10
N PRO A 113 6.40 -10.57 6.16
CA PRO A 113 5.57 -10.15 5.04
C PRO A 113 4.25 -9.57 5.56
N THR A 114 3.96 -8.33 5.19
CA THR A 114 2.75 -7.61 5.59
C THR A 114 1.73 -7.69 4.46
N CYS A 115 0.49 -8.04 4.84
CA CYS A 115 -0.60 -8.22 3.90
C CYS A 115 -1.29 -6.89 3.57
N CYS A 116 -1.60 -6.13 4.61
CA CYS A 116 -2.28 -4.85 4.53
C CYS A 116 -1.54 -3.84 5.41
N VAL A 117 -1.52 -2.60 4.94
CA VAL A 117 -0.95 -1.45 5.65
C VAL A 117 -1.97 -0.33 5.59
N LEU A 118 -2.22 0.32 6.73
CA LEU A 118 -3.02 1.54 6.78
C LEU A 118 -2.09 2.70 7.12
N VAL A 119 -2.03 3.67 6.23
CA VAL A 119 -1.32 4.93 6.45
C VAL A 119 -2.30 5.93 7.04
N LEU A 120 -2.00 6.42 8.22
CA LEU A 120 -2.81 7.42 8.91
C LEU A 120 -2.29 8.82 8.61
N THR A 121 -3.21 9.77 8.41
CA THR A 121 -2.87 11.20 8.25
C THR A 121 -2.52 11.89 9.57
N LYS A 122 -2.86 11.25 10.70
CA LYS A 122 -2.54 11.70 12.05
C LYS A 122 -1.70 10.65 12.78
N PRO A 123 -0.61 11.05 13.46
CA PRO A 123 0.17 10.13 14.28
C PRO A 123 -0.68 9.58 15.43
N THR A 124 -0.62 8.26 15.65
CA THR A 124 -1.33 7.63 16.78
C THR A 124 -0.63 7.84 18.13
N LYS A 125 0.69 8.08 18.11
CA LYS A 125 1.53 8.38 19.28
C LYS A 125 2.77 9.16 18.85
N GLY A 126 2.92 10.38 19.40
CA GLY A 126 4.08 11.25 19.18
C GLY A 126 3.74 12.49 18.34
N GLU A 127 4.46 13.58 18.61
CA GLU A 127 4.50 14.74 17.73
C GLU A 127 5.57 14.49 16.67
N ILE A 128 5.19 14.64 15.42
CA ILE A 128 6.14 14.70 14.30
C ILE A 128 6.46 16.17 14.09
N GLY A 129 7.68 16.48 13.64
CA GLY A 129 7.99 17.83 13.19
C GLY A 129 6.94 18.29 12.18
N LYS A 130 6.35 19.47 12.39
CA LYS A 130 5.23 19.98 11.56
C LYS A 130 5.56 19.90 10.06
N GLU A 131 6.80 20.16 9.69
CA GLU A 131 7.30 20.07 8.31
C GLU A 131 7.21 18.67 7.71
N ASP A 132 7.56 17.62 8.45
CA ASP A 132 7.53 16.24 7.96
C ASP A 132 6.10 15.73 7.88
N GLN A 133 5.24 16.15 8.81
CA GLN A 133 3.82 15.86 8.76
C GLN A 133 3.16 16.52 7.54
N GLU A 134 3.52 17.75 7.21
CA GLU A 134 2.98 18.49 6.08
C GLU A 134 3.43 17.89 4.74
N LYS A 135 4.72 17.51 4.63
CA LYS A 135 5.23 16.75 3.46
C LYS A 135 4.54 15.40 3.30
N LEU A 136 4.35 14.67 4.40
CA LEU A 136 3.66 13.37 4.37
C LEU A 136 2.19 13.52 3.98
N LYS A 137 1.53 14.58 4.45
CA LYS A 137 0.16 14.91 4.07
C LYS A 137 0.06 15.28 2.59
N ALA A 138 0.98 16.08 2.06
CA ALA A 138 1.01 16.42 0.64
C ALA A 138 1.21 15.19 -0.26
N ASP A 139 2.18 14.32 0.08
CA ASP A 139 2.38 13.05 -0.62
C ASP A 139 1.14 12.15 -0.53
N TYR A 140 0.48 12.13 0.63
CA TYR A 140 -0.75 11.38 0.87
C TYR A 140 -1.90 11.88 0.00
N ASP A 141 -2.15 13.19 -0.02
CA ASP A 141 -3.23 13.79 -0.80
C ASP A 141 -3.03 13.51 -2.30
N GLN A 142 -1.78 13.56 -2.77
CA GLN A 142 -1.46 13.24 -4.16
C GLN A 142 -1.75 11.76 -4.49
N VAL A 143 -1.31 10.82 -3.64
CA VAL A 143 -1.57 9.39 -3.86
C VAL A 143 -3.06 9.08 -3.75
N VAL A 144 -3.78 9.73 -2.84
CA VAL A 144 -5.24 9.56 -2.71
C VAL A 144 -5.96 10.08 -3.94
N SER A 145 -5.55 11.22 -4.51
CA SER A 145 -6.12 11.73 -5.77
C SER A 145 -5.93 10.71 -6.89
N ASP A 146 -4.70 10.22 -7.07
CA ASP A 146 -4.43 9.22 -8.11
C ASP A 146 -5.23 7.93 -7.90
N VAL A 147 -5.40 7.49 -6.64
CA VAL A 147 -6.19 6.30 -6.29
C VAL A 147 -7.67 6.54 -6.57
N SER A 148 -8.20 7.72 -6.25
CA SER A 148 -9.58 8.09 -6.53
C SER A 148 -9.85 8.12 -8.04
N GLU A 149 -8.92 8.66 -8.84
CA GLU A 149 -8.99 8.65 -10.30
C GLU A 149 -8.96 7.22 -10.86
N LEU A 150 -8.10 6.36 -10.31
CA LEU A 150 -8.07 4.94 -10.68
C LEU A 150 -9.39 4.24 -10.36
N THR A 151 -9.93 4.43 -9.15
CA THR A 151 -11.19 3.82 -8.74
C THR A 151 -12.33 4.30 -9.63
N SER A 152 -12.39 5.60 -9.93
CA SER A 152 -13.41 6.20 -10.81
C SER A 152 -13.27 5.78 -12.28
N SER A 153 -12.10 5.27 -12.69
CA SER A 153 -11.90 4.74 -14.05
C SER A 153 -12.26 3.25 -14.16
N LEU A 154 -12.41 2.56 -13.03
CA LEU A 154 -12.71 1.12 -12.97
C LEU A 154 -14.20 0.82 -12.72
N PHE A 155 -14.96 1.78 -12.18
CA PHE A 155 -16.39 1.71 -11.90
C PHE A 155 -17.11 2.84 -12.64
#